data_AF-A0A1C6EN52-F1
#
_entry.id   AF-A0A1C6EN52-F1
#
_cell.length_a   1.000
_cell.length_b   1.000
_cell.length_c   1.000
_cell.angle_alpha   90.00
_cell.angle_beta   90.00
_cell.angle_gamma   90.00
#
_symmetry.space_group_name_H-M   'P 1'
#
loop_
_entity.id
_entity.type
_entity.pdbx_description
1 polymer ?
#
loop_
_entity_poly.entity_id
_entity_poly.type
_entity_poly.pdbx_seq_one_letter_code
_entity_poly.pdbx_strand_id
1 'polypeptide(L)' 'MRGLQMKKPLIAAVNGYALGGGELALSCDIRVASRNAVFGWPEASLGILPRLGGTQRLPRIIGPARAREILLTGRRVAA' A
#
# COMPACT_ATOMS: atom_id res chain seq x y z
N MET A 1 12.94 4.01 -6.04
CA MET A 1 11.47 3.89 -5.81
C MET A 1 11.10 3.22 -4.47
N ARG A 2 11.90 2.28 -3.95
CA ARG A 2 11.58 1.51 -2.72
C ARG A 2 11.94 2.23 -1.42
N GLY A 3 12.90 3.15 -1.44
CA GLY A 3 13.39 3.85 -0.24
C GLY A 3 14.23 2.99 0.71
N LEU A 4 14.47 1.73 0.35
CA LEU A 4 15.29 0.77 1.09
C LEU A 4 16.57 0.48 0.32
N GLN A 5 17.73 0.55 0.97
CA GLN A 5 19.01 0.13 0.39
C GLN A 5 19.19 -1.39 0.54
N MET A 6 18.57 -2.15 -0.35
CA MET A 6 18.65 -3.62 -0.38
C MET A 6 19.21 -4.08 -1.73
N LYS A 7 20.21 -4.98 -1.69
CA LYS A 7 20.84 -5.54 -2.89
C LYS A 7 20.04 -6.69 -3.53
N LYS A 8 19.11 -7.28 -2.78
CA LYS A 8 18.27 -8.40 -3.22
C LYS A 8 16.83 -7.93 -3.46
N PRO A 9 16.08 -8.59 -4.37
CA PRO A 9 14.66 -8.33 -4.53
C PRO A 9 13.87 -8.59 -3.24
N LEU A 10 12.85 -7.77 -3.01
CA LEU A 10 11.94 -7.88 -1.85
C LEU A 10 10.55 -8.29 -2.30
N ILE A 11 10.01 -9.31 -1.64
CA ILE A 11 8.67 -9.85 -1.91
C ILE A 11 7.82 -9.70 -0.66
N ALA A 12 6.68 -9.02 -0.78
CA ALA A 12 5.66 -8.96 0.25
C ALA A 12 4.63 -10.08 0.02
N ALA A 13 4.58 -11.08 0.90
CA ALA A 13 3.51 -12.06 0.94
C ALA A 13 2.44 -11.60 1.93
N VAL A 14 1.23 -11.31 1.44
CA VAL A 14 0.15 -10.71 2.22
C VAL A 14 -0.98 -11.72 2.44
N ASN A 15 -1.23 -12.04 3.71
CA ASN A 15 -2.29 -12.94 4.17
C ASN A 15 -3.14 -12.24 5.22
N GLY A 16 -4.33 -11.77 4.82
CA GLY A 16 -5.20 -10.91 5.62
C GLY A 16 -4.94 -9.41 5.46
N TYR A 17 -5.10 -8.65 6.54
CA TYR A 17 -5.14 -7.19 6.50
C TYR A 17 -3.74 -6.54 6.36
N ALA A 18 -3.59 -5.70 5.34
CA ALA A 18 -2.49 -4.76 5.15
C ALA A 18 -3.01 -3.32 5.22
N LEU A 19 -3.61 -2.95 6.36
CA LEU A 19 -4.12 -1.61 6.65
C LEU A 19 -3.03 -0.80 7.34
N GLY A 20 -2.56 0.29 6.71
CA GLY A 20 -1.34 1.01 7.14
C GLY A 20 -0.04 0.25 6.82
N GLY A 21 0.01 -1.06 7.07
CA GLY A 21 1.06 -1.97 6.59
C GLY A 21 1.12 -2.08 5.06
N GLY A 22 0.08 -1.62 4.34
CA GLY A 22 0.09 -1.48 2.89
C GLY A 22 1.28 -0.64 2.39
N GLU A 23 1.72 0.39 3.13
CA GLU A 23 2.88 1.20 2.76
C GLU A 23 4.19 0.40 2.71
N LEU A 24 4.34 -0.56 3.63
CA LEU A 24 5.46 -1.50 3.63
C LEU A 24 5.37 -2.44 2.42
N ALA A 25 4.18 -2.97 2.12
CA ALA A 25 3.96 -3.80 0.94
C ALA A 25 4.25 -3.04 -0.38
N LEU A 26 3.98 -1.73 -0.44
CA LEU A 26 4.34 -0.88 -1.56
C LEU A 26 5.85 -0.59 -1.65
N SER A 27 6.59 -0.76 -0.55
CA SER A 27 8.05 -0.61 -0.53
C SER A 27 8.77 -1.83 -1.12
N CYS A 28 8.09 -2.96 -1.21
CA CYS A 28 8.58 -4.18 -1.86
C CYS A 28 8.43 -4.13 -3.39
N ASP A 29 9.06 -5.08 -4.07
CA ASP A 29 9.13 -5.13 -5.53
C ASP A 29 7.89 -5.82 -6.06
N ILE A 30 7.65 -6.99 -5.48
CA ILE A 30 6.56 -7.89 -5.80
C ILE A 30 5.66 -7.98 -4.57
N ARG A 31 4.36 -7.99 -4.83
CA ARG A 31 3.33 -8.28 -3.84
C ARG A 31 2.60 -9.54 -4.27
N VAL A 32 2.56 -10.53 -3.40
CA VAL A 32 1.77 -11.76 -3.57
C VAL A 32 0.65 -11.70 -2.55
N ALA A 33 -0.58 -11.61 -3.03
CA ALA A 33 -1.77 -11.53 -2.21
C ALA A 33 -2.46 -12.90 -2.18
N SER A 34 -2.76 -13.39 -0.98
CA SER A 34 -3.69 -14.50 -0.81
C SER A 34 -5.14 -14.04 -1.02
N ARG A 35 -6.08 -14.99 -1.16
CA ARG A 35 -7.50 -14.68 -1.44
C ARG A 35 -8.20 -13.87 -0.35
N ASN A 36 -7.70 -13.90 0.89
CA ASN A 36 -8.27 -13.14 2.01
C ASN A 36 -7.52 -11.81 2.25
N ALA A 37 -6.56 -11.45 1.39
CA ALA A 37 -5.78 -10.25 1.59
C ALA A 37 -6.61 -8.99 1.35
N VAL A 38 -6.45 -8.00 2.23
CA VAL A 38 -7.16 -6.73 2.15
C VAL A 38 -6.17 -5.59 2.35
N PHE A 39 -6.05 -4.73 1.34
CA PHE A 39 -5.21 -3.54 1.36
C PHE A 39 -6.03 -2.29 1.71
N GLY A 40 -5.42 -1.31 2.37
CA GLY A 40 -6.08 -0.04 2.63
C GLY A 40 -5.22 0.96 3.38
N TRP A 41 -5.66 2.22 3.32
CA TRP A 41 -5.04 3.37 3.97
C TRP A 41 -6.08 4.07 4.87
N PRO A 42 -6.23 3.64 6.14
CA PRO A 42 -7.23 4.20 7.05
C PRO A 42 -6.88 5.61 7.56
N GLU A 43 -5.73 6.16 7.18
CA GLU A 43 -5.18 7.43 7.68
C GLU A 43 -6.15 8.59 7.51
N ALA A 44 -6.86 8.66 6.38
CA ALA A 44 -7.88 9.69 6.14
C ALA A 44 -9.01 9.66 7.19
N SER A 45 -9.45 8.47 7.61
CA SER A 45 -10.47 8.30 8.65
C SER A 45 -9.97 8.67 10.05
N LEU A 46 -8.65 8.66 10.25
CA LEU A 46 -8.00 9.03 11.51
C LEU A 46 -7.54 10.50 11.52
N GLY A 47 -7.79 11.26 10.46
CA GLY A 47 -7.33 12.66 10.35
C GLY A 47 -5.81 12.79 10.25
N ILE A 48 -5.11 11.74 9.79
CA ILE A 48 -3.66 11.74 9.62
C ILE A 48 -3.30 11.47 8.16
N LEU A 49 -2.03 11.72 7.82
CA LEU A 49 -1.49 11.45 6.50
C LEU A 49 -0.74 10.11 6.45
N PRO A 50 -0.73 9.39 5.31
CA PRO A 50 0.15 8.25 5.08
C PRO A 50 1.63 8.67 5.21
N ARG A 51 2.43 7.90 5.93
CA ARG A 51 3.74 8.36 6.46
C ARG A 51 4.94 7.63 5.86
N LEU A 52 4.79 6.38 5.42
CA LEU A 52 5.86 5.58 4.84
C LEU A 52 5.80 5.55 3.32
N GLY A 53 5.43 6.67 2.69
CA GLY A 53 5.49 6.85 1.24
C GLY A 53 4.28 6.30 0.49
N GLY A 54 3.16 6.02 1.16
CA GLY A 54 1.91 5.59 0.53
C GLY A 54 1.41 6.56 -0.53
N THR A 55 1.44 7.87 -0.22
CA THR A 55 1.04 8.94 -1.15
C THR A 55 1.94 9.06 -2.38
N GLN A 56 3.18 8.58 -2.30
CA GLN A 56 4.12 8.63 -3.44
C GLN A 56 4.21 7.31 -4.20
N ARG A 57 4.13 6.14 -3.54
CA ARG A 57 4.28 4.85 -4.22
C ARG A 57 2.97 4.35 -4.82
N LEU A 58 1.84 4.53 -4.14
CA LEU A 58 0.54 4.07 -4.63
C LEU A 58 0.19 4.66 -6.01
N PRO A 59 0.23 5.99 -6.24
CA PRO A 59 -0.11 6.55 -7.55
C PRO A 59 0.85 6.14 -8.67
N ARG A 60 2.09 5.76 -8.35
CA ARG A 60 3.05 5.24 -9.34
C ARG A 60 2.75 3.79 -9.75
N ILE A 61 2.02 3.04 -8.92
CA ILE A 61 1.70 1.63 -9.17
C ILE A 61 0.32 1.50 -9.83
N ILE A 62 -0.70 2.24 -9.37
CA ILE A 62 -2.09 2.09 -9.84
C ILE A 62 -2.64 3.30 -10.58
N GLY A 63 -1.80 4.32 -10.81
CA GLY A 63 -2.20 5.59 -11.39
C GLY A 63 -2.83 6.56 -10.36
N PRO A 64 -2.82 7.88 -10.66
CA PRO A 64 -3.20 8.91 -9.70
C PRO A 64 -4.69 8.91 -9.36
N ALA A 65 -5.57 8.55 -10.30
CA ALA A 65 -7.02 8.56 -10.08
C ALA A 65 -7.45 7.53 -9.03
N ARG A 66 -7.08 6.25 -9.22
CA ARG A 66 -7.38 5.17 -8.26
C ARG A 66 -6.68 5.38 -6.92
N ALA A 67 -5.45 5.89 -6.93
CA ALA A 67 -4.75 6.20 -5.70
C ALA A 67 -5.48 7.28 -4.89
N ARG A 68 -5.95 8.36 -5.52
CA ARG A 68 -6.74 9.38 -4.82
C ARG A 68 -8.05 8.82 -4.27
N GLU A 69 -8.76 8.01 -5.05
CA GLU A 69 -9.98 7.36 -4.57
C GLU A 69 -9.71 6.57 -3.28
N ILE A 70 -8.70 5.69 -3.27
CA ILE A 70 -8.38 4.87 -2.10
C ILE A 70 -7.89 5.73 -0.92
N LEU A 71 -6.97 6.66 -1.17
CA LEU A 71 -6.35 7.47 -0.11
C LEU A 71 -7.32 8.48 0.51
N LEU A 72 -8.23 9.07 -0.27
CA LEU A 72 -9.17 10.08 0.22
C LEU A 72 -10.39 9.45 0.89
N THR A 73 -10.82 8.26 0.44
CA THR A 73 -12.00 7.57 1.02
C THR A 73 -11.63 6.61 2.15
N GLY A 74 -10.36 6.21 2.26
CA GLY A 74 -9.94 5.12 3.15
C GLY A 74 -10.51 3.75 2.76
N ARG A 75 -11.05 3.60 1.54
CA ARG A 75 -11.70 2.37 1.08
C ARG A 75 -10.72 1.19 1.08
N ARG A 76 -11.19 0.06 1.60
CA ARG A 76 -10.48 -1.22 1.57
C ARG A 76 -10.56 -1.88 0.19
N VAL A 77 -9.48 -2.53 -0.22
CA VAL A 77 -9.33 -3.24 -1.50
C VAL A 77 -9.02 -4.70 -1.22
N ALA A 78 -9.94 -5.60 -1.60
CA ALA A 78 -9.70 -7.04 -1.54
C ALA A 78 -8.83 -7.51 -2.72
N ALA A 79 -8.18 -8.68 -2.54
CA ALA A 79 -7.35 -9.35 -3.55
C ALA A 79 -8.12 -9.76 -4.82
#